data_AF-A0AAV1A689-F1
#
_entry.id   AF-A0AAV1A689-F1
#
_cell.length_a   1.000
_cell.length_b   1.000
_cell.length_c   1.000
_cell.angle_alpha   90.00
_cell.angle_beta   90.00
_cell.angle_gamma   90.00
#
_symmetry.space_group_name_H-M   'P 1'
#
loop_
_entity.id
_entity.type
_entity.pdbx_description
1 polymer ?
#
loop_
_entity_poly.entity_id
_entity_poly.type
_entity_poly.pdbx_seq_one_letter_code
_entity_poly.pdbx_strand_id
1 'polypeptide(L)'
;MENGLNQRRVSFSSPQSHKETRDDEFVTAVAAATFSIYSLEEAGILDLKKIRDSPKFSKNQSIARQPSYGETSKERAFREESRTREGIIIHNKNDKAKAEAWEKAKLQRIQKRYEKMKLQILSWEGEKRIQAKIQMERKKNEMDHQRENVIEHYKRKIARLDMIGQRAIKELEDQRRKQELKVKEKANKIKKTGRVPVTCFCFKSL
;
A
#
# COMPACT_ATOMS: atom_id res chain seq x y z
N MET A 1 36.00 -66.16 26.77
CA MET A 1 37.23 -65.41 27.10
C MET A 1 37.24 -64.22 26.15
N GLU A 2 37.20 -62.93 26.48
CA GLU A 2 37.23 -62.11 27.70
C GLU A 2 36.41 -60.83 27.35
N ASN A 3 35.36 -60.47 28.09
CA ASN A 3 35.29 -59.39 29.08
C ASN A 3 36.04 -58.06 28.79
N GLY A 4 35.23 -57.02 28.54
CA GLY A 4 35.29 -55.74 29.28
C GLY A 4 36.04 -54.56 28.63
N LEU A 5 35.31 -53.49 28.30
CA LEU A 5 35.25 -52.26 29.12
C LEU A 5 34.44 -51.15 28.41
N ASN A 6 33.47 -50.62 29.15
CA ASN A 6 32.68 -49.44 28.82
C ASN A 6 33.55 -48.17 28.78
N GLN A 7 33.33 -47.31 27.79
CA GLN A 7 33.43 -45.86 27.99
C GLN A 7 32.23 -45.15 27.34
N ARG A 8 31.39 -44.58 28.20
CA ARG A 8 30.34 -43.64 27.85
C ARG A 8 30.98 -42.33 27.37
N ARG A 9 30.68 -41.89 26.15
CA ARG A 9 30.54 -40.46 25.87
C ARG A 9 29.08 -40.19 25.53
N VAL A 10 28.43 -39.47 26.42
CA VAL A 10 27.17 -38.80 26.13
C VAL A 10 27.52 -37.62 25.24
N SER A 11 27.13 -37.69 23.97
CA SER A 11 27.10 -36.53 23.07
C SER A 11 25.64 -36.29 22.73
N PHE A 12 25.06 -35.30 23.41
CA PHE A 12 23.76 -34.74 23.06
C PHE A 12 23.97 -33.91 21.80
N SER A 13 23.34 -34.29 20.68
CA SER A 13 23.17 -33.42 19.53
C SER A 13 21.82 -33.74 18.89
N SER A 14 20.94 -32.76 19.00
CA SER A 14 19.54 -32.77 18.56
C SER A 14 19.40 -33.08 17.06
N PRO A 15 18.28 -33.66 16.62
CA PRO A 15 17.93 -33.73 15.21
C PRO A 15 17.70 -32.31 14.69
N GLN A 16 18.54 -31.88 13.75
CA GLN A 16 18.39 -30.63 13.01
C GLN A 16 17.12 -30.74 12.14
N SER A 17 16.00 -30.29 12.68
CA SER A 17 14.76 -30.16 11.93
C SER A 17 14.91 -28.97 10.98
N HIS A 18 14.99 -29.25 9.69
CA HIS A 18 14.83 -28.24 8.63
C HIS A 18 13.43 -27.62 8.73
N LYS A 19 13.35 -26.44 9.34
CA LYS A 19 12.21 -25.52 9.28
C LYS A 19 12.68 -24.05 9.31
N GLU A 20 13.60 -23.72 8.41
CA GLU A 20 13.75 -22.37 7.84
C GLU A 20 13.35 -22.60 6.37
N THR A 21 12.50 -21.80 5.73
CA THR A 21 12.93 -20.53 5.13
C THR A 21 11.76 -19.67 4.63
N ARG A 22 10.51 -19.89 5.04
CA ARG A 22 9.40 -19.06 4.51
C ARG A 22 9.28 -17.70 5.22
N ASP A 23 9.67 -17.66 6.48
CA ASP A 23 9.60 -16.46 7.29
C ASP A 23 10.85 -15.58 7.07
N ASP A 24 12.01 -16.18 6.77
CA ASP A 24 13.26 -15.44 6.49
C ASP A 24 13.20 -14.69 5.16
N GLU A 25 12.61 -15.29 4.12
CA GLU A 25 12.38 -14.62 2.85
C GLU A 25 11.39 -13.47 2.99
N PHE A 26 10.36 -13.63 3.81
CA PHE A 26 9.40 -12.56 4.10
C PHE A 26 10.05 -11.43 4.90
N VAL A 27 10.83 -11.75 5.94
CA VAL A 27 11.57 -10.76 6.73
C VAL A 27 12.61 -10.03 5.85
N THR A 28 13.28 -10.75 4.95
CA THR A 28 14.24 -10.17 3.99
C THR A 28 13.53 -9.28 2.98
N ALA A 29 12.39 -9.70 2.44
CA ALA A 29 11.59 -8.89 1.52
C ALA A 29 11.04 -7.62 2.20
N VAL A 30 10.58 -7.74 3.44
CA VAL A 30 10.13 -6.61 4.26
C VAL A 30 11.30 -5.66 4.54
N ALA A 31 12.47 -6.17 4.94
CA ALA A 31 13.67 -5.37 5.16
C ALA A 31 14.18 -4.69 3.89
N ALA A 32 14.14 -5.37 2.74
CA ALA A 32 14.52 -4.80 1.45
C ALA A 32 13.54 -3.72 0.99
N ALA A 33 12.24 -3.92 1.21
CA ALA A 33 11.21 -2.92 0.90
C ALA A 33 11.33 -1.68 1.80
N THR A 34 11.52 -1.86 3.11
CA THR A 34 11.72 -0.74 4.03
C THR A 34 13.02 0.00 3.74
N PHE A 35 14.11 -0.70 3.41
CA PHE A 35 15.37 -0.09 2.98
C PHE A 35 15.24 0.69 1.67
N SER A 36 14.48 0.16 0.70
CA SER A 36 14.22 0.83 -0.57
C SER A 36 13.42 2.12 -0.39
N ILE A 37 12.42 2.11 0.51
CA ILE A 37 11.63 3.30 0.85
C ILE A 37 12.50 4.33 1.56
N TYR A 38 13.29 3.91 2.55
CA TYR A 38 14.17 4.79 3.31
C TYR A 38 15.25 5.44 2.41
N SER A 39 15.84 4.66 1.50
CA SER A 39 16.81 5.15 0.52
C SER A 39 16.20 6.18 -0.46
N LEU A 40 14.91 6.02 -0.80
CA LEU A 40 14.20 6.98 -1.66
C LEU A 40 13.93 8.31 -0.93
N GLU A 41 13.69 8.26 0.38
CA GLU A 41 13.46 9.43 1.23
C GLU A 41 14.76 10.21 1.45
N GLU A 42 15.90 9.54 1.67
CA GLU A 42 17.22 10.20 1.71
C GLU A 42 17.62 10.81 0.35
N ALA A 43 17.30 10.15 -0.77
CA ALA A 43 17.54 10.70 -2.11
C ALA A 43 16.60 11.87 -2.46
N GLY A 44 15.37 11.89 -1.93
CA GLY A 44 14.39 12.95 -2.15
C GLY A 44 14.78 14.30 -1.53
N ILE A 45 15.62 14.29 -0.49
CA ILE A 45 16.14 15.52 0.15
C ILE A 45 17.16 16.26 -0.75
N LEU A 46 17.84 15.54 -1.66
CA LEU A 46 18.77 16.14 -2.62
C LEU A 46 18.07 16.69 -3.88
N ASP A 47 17.00 16.04 -4.35
CA ASP A 47 16.27 16.48 -5.55
C ASP A 47 15.36 17.71 -5.29
N LEU A 48 14.85 17.90 -4.08
CA LEU A 48 14.11 19.12 -3.71
C LEU A 48 14.98 20.39 -3.74
N LYS A 49 16.30 20.27 -3.52
CA LYS A 49 17.24 21.40 -3.58
C LYS A 49 17.65 21.74 -5.02
N LYS A 50 17.63 20.76 -5.94
CA LYS A 50 18.06 20.92 -7.33
C LYS A 50 16.99 21.53 -8.25
N ILE A 51 15.71 21.39 -7.91
CA ILE A 51 14.58 21.97 -8.66
C ILE A 51 14.49 23.51 -8.46
N ARG A 52 15.14 24.07 -7.43
CA ARG A 52 15.09 25.52 -7.15
C ARG A 52 16.07 26.36 -7.99
N ASP A 53 17.17 25.79 -8.47
CA ASP A 53 18.33 26.58 -8.92
C ASP A 53 18.83 26.32 -10.37
N SER A 54 17.98 25.91 -11.32
CA SER A 54 18.37 26.06 -12.74
C SER A 54 17.21 26.08 -13.75
N PRO A 55 17.22 27.03 -14.70
CA PRO A 55 16.42 26.97 -15.92
C PRO A 55 17.26 26.43 -17.08
N LYS A 56 16.79 25.39 -17.79
CA LYS A 56 16.90 25.27 -19.27
C LYS A 56 16.25 24.01 -19.85
N PHE A 57 15.52 24.31 -20.94
CA PHE A 57 15.08 23.50 -22.06
C PHE A 57 15.77 22.14 -22.29
N SER A 58 14.97 21.13 -22.63
CA SER A 58 15.36 20.04 -23.51
C SER A 58 14.35 19.92 -24.66
N LYS A 59 14.90 19.91 -25.88
CA LYS A 59 14.25 19.92 -27.18
C LYS A 59 14.32 18.50 -27.71
N ASN A 60 13.18 17.88 -28.03
CA ASN A 60 13.15 16.73 -28.93
C ASN A 60 12.08 16.95 -30.00
N GLN A 61 12.55 16.85 -31.25
CA GLN A 61 11.84 16.96 -32.51
C GLN A 61 11.18 15.64 -32.93
N SER A 62 10.35 15.75 -33.96
CA SER A 62 9.71 14.76 -34.84
C SER A 62 8.20 14.68 -34.60
N ILE A 63 7.29 14.80 -35.57
CA ILE A 63 7.34 14.59 -37.02
C ILE A 63 6.46 15.65 -37.71
N ALA A 64 6.92 16.12 -38.87
CA ALA A 64 6.25 17.09 -39.73
C ALA A 64 5.07 16.50 -40.52
N ARG A 65 4.00 17.28 -40.70
CA ARG A 65 3.10 17.22 -41.85
C ARG A 65 2.89 18.66 -42.34
N GLN A 66 3.44 18.98 -43.50
CA GLN A 66 3.19 20.24 -44.20
C GLN A 66 1.96 20.12 -45.09
N PRO A 67 1.14 21.19 -45.23
CA PRO A 67 0.36 21.44 -46.41
C PRO A 67 1.12 22.37 -47.37
N SER A 68 1.36 21.84 -48.57
CA SER A 68 1.84 22.51 -49.79
C SER A 68 0.98 23.74 -50.11
N TYR A 69 1.60 24.92 -50.26
CA TYR A 69 1.04 26.06 -50.98
C TYR A 69 1.94 26.40 -52.18
N GLY A 70 1.31 26.49 -53.34
CA GLY A 70 1.97 26.59 -54.63
C GLY A 70 2.79 27.86 -54.81
N GLU A 71 3.94 27.68 -55.46
CA GLU A 71 4.75 28.72 -56.06
C GLU A 71 3.98 29.39 -57.19
N THR A 72 3.89 30.73 -57.16
CA THR A 72 3.80 31.52 -58.39
C THR A 72 4.92 32.54 -58.37
N SER A 73 5.89 32.25 -59.22
CA SER A 73 7.02 33.08 -59.60
C SER A 73 6.56 34.41 -60.20
N LYS A 74 7.05 35.53 -59.64
CA LYS A 74 7.36 36.75 -60.39
C LYS A 74 8.60 37.41 -59.78
N GLU A 75 9.73 36.97 -60.30
CA GLU A 75 11.00 37.67 -60.32
C GLU A 75 10.81 39.08 -60.91
N ARG A 76 11.29 40.11 -60.20
CA ARG A 76 11.56 41.41 -60.82
C ARG A 76 12.85 41.97 -60.24
N ALA A 77 13.74 42.27 -61.18
CA ALA A 77 15.16 42.40 -61.03
C ALA A 77 15.63 43.56 -60.15
N PHE A 78 16.69 43.24 -59.42
CA PHE A 78 17.88 44.04 -59.15
C PHE A 78 17.99 45.35 -59.96
N ARG A 79 17.98 46.48 -59.26
CA ARG A 79 18.69 47.70 -59.69
C ARG A 79 19.24 48.40 -58.47
N GLU A 80 20.48 48.06 -58.16
CA GLU A 80 21.35 48.78 -57.26
C GLU A 80 21.75 50.11 -57.93
N GLU A 81 21.36 51.24 -57.33
CA GLU A 81 21.96 52.53 -57.65
C GLU A 81 22.42 53.18 -56.34
N SER A 82 23.71 53.06 -56.10
CA SER A 82 24.45 53.71 -55.04
C SER A 82 24.47 55.21 -55.29
N ARG A 83 23.78 55.98 -54.45
CA ARG A 83 24.07 57.41 -54.25
C ARG A 83 24.15 57.72 -52.77
N THR A 84 25.38 57.85 -52.33
CA THR A 84 25.85 58.64 -51.19
C THR A 84 24.90 59.75 -50.78
N ARG A 85 24.56 59.77 -49.49
CA ARG A 85 24.57 60.97 -48.64
C ARG A 85 24.39 60.55 -47.18
N GLU A 86 25.46 60.73 -46.41
CA GLU A 86 25.41 60.93 -44.98
C GLU A 86 24.32 61.96 -44.67
N GLY A 87 23.35 61.56 -43.87
CA GLY A 87 22.23 62.43 -43.56
C GLY A 87 21.20 61.69 -42.73
N ILE A 88 21.11 62.09 -41.46
CA ILE A 88 19.96 61.90 -40.58
C ILE A 88 19.95 60.55 -39.85
N ILE A 89 20.71 60.49 -38.75
CA ILE A 89 20.46 59.62 -37.60
C ILE A 89 19.15 60.09 -36.91
N ILE A 90 18.06 60.07 -37.65
CA ILE A 90 16.69 60.15 -37.16
C ILE A 90 15.96 59.02 -37.90
N HIS A 91 16.43 57.78 -37.73
CA HIS A 91 15.49 56.67 -37.76
C HIS A 91 14.46 57.01 -36.68
N ASN A 92 13.29 57.49 -37.15
CA ASN A 92 12.18 58.03 -36.39
C ASN A 92 12.10 57.43 -34.98
N LYS A 93 12.41 58.23 -33.94
CA LYS A 93 12.20 57.83 -32.53
C LYS A 93 10.77 57.28 -32.32
N ASN A 94 9.82 57.78 -33.09
CA ASN A 94 8.43 57.33 -33.13
C ASN A 94 8.25 55.92 -33.70
N ASP A 95 9.01 55.51 -34.71
CA ASP A 95 8.88 54.17 -35.31
C ASP A 95 9.54 53.12 -34.43
N LYS A 96 10.63 53.48 -33.74
CA LYS A 96 11.22 52.66 -32.67
C LYS A 96 10.23 52.46 -31.51
N ALA A 97 9.61 53.54 -31.03
CA ALA A 97 8.61 53.46 -29.95
C ALA A 97 7.39 52.62 -30.35
N LYS A 98 6.93 52.71 -31.60
CA LYS A 98 5.84 51.85 -32.14
C LYS A 98 6.25 50.37 -32.18
N ALA A 99 7.48 50.07 -32.59
CA ALA A 99 8.00 48.70 -32.63
C ALA A 99 8.08 48.10 -31.22
N GLU A 100 8.61 48.84 -30.25
CA GLU A 100 8.67 48.44 -28.84
C GLU A 100 7.28 48.24 -28.24
N ALA A 101 6.33 49.14 -28.52
CA ALA A 101 4.95 49.00 -28.08
C ALA A 101 4.26 47.76 -28.66
N TRP A 102 4.51 47.46 -29.95
CA TRP A 102 4.00 46.26 -30.61
C TRP A 102 4.61 44.99 -30.04
N GLU A 103 5.92 44.98 -29.81
CA GLU A 103 6.64 43.86 -29.19
C GLU A 103 6.07 43.58 -27.80
N LYS A 104 5.95 44.60 -26.95
CA LYS A 104 5.36 44.48 -25.61
C LYS A 104 3.94 43.94 -25.65
N ALA A 105 3.11 44.45 -26.57
CA ALA A 105 1.74 43.96 -26.74
C ALA A 105 1.69 42.49 -27.19
N LYS A 106 2.60 42.06 -28.06
CA LYS A 106 2.71 40.66 -28.51
C LYS A 106 3.19 39.74 -27.40
N LEU A 107 4.22 40.13 -26.65
CA LEU A 107 4.70 39.38 -25.49
C LEU A 107 3.61 39.22 -24.43
N GLN A 108 2.87 40.28 -24.13
CA GLN A 108 1.73 40.19 -23.21
C GLN A 108 0.65 39.22 -23.69
N ARG A 109 0.35 39.17 -25.00
CA ARG A 109 -0.59 38.19 -25.56
C ARG A 109 -0.07 36.76 -25.48
N ILE A 110 1.23 36.54 -25.63
CA ILE A 110 1.85 35.23 -25.45
C ILE A 110 1.77 34.82 -23.97
N GLN A 111 2.15 35.72 -23.07
CA GLN A 111 2.14 35.49 -21.63
C GLN A 111 0.74 35.12 -21.11
N LYS A 112 -0.29 35.88 -21.49
CA LYS A 112 -1.68 35.57 -21.12
C LYS A 112 -2.13 34.20 -21.58
N ARG A 113 -1.75 33.79 -22.80
CA ARG A 113 -2.09 32.46 -23.33
C ARG A 113 -1.35 31.35 -22.58
N TYR A 114 -0.08 31.58 -22.27
CA TYR A 114 0.73 30.66 -21.49
C TYR A 114 0.15 30.47 -20.08
N GLU A 115 -0.15 31.55 -19.37
CA GLU A 115 -0.73 31.50 -18.03
C GLU A 115 -2.07 30.77 -18.02
N LYS A 116 -2.95 31.08 -19.00
CA LYS A 116 -4.23 30.37 -19.14
C LYS A 116 -4.03 28.86 -19.34
N MET A 117 -3.14 28.46 -20.25
CA MET A 117 -2.87 27.05 -20.53
C MET A 117 -2.25 26.36 -19.31
N LYS A 118 -1.30 27.03 -18.63
CA LYS A 118 -0.66 26.52 -17.42
C LYS A 118 -1.69 26.24 -16.32
N LEU A 119 -2.63 27.14 -16.09
CA LEU A 119 -3.70 26.94 -15.12
C LEU A 119 -4.60 25.76 -15.48
N GLN A 120 -4.94 25.59 -16.76
CA GLN A 120 -5.73 24.45 -17.23
C GLN A 120 -5.00 23.10 -17.00
N ILE A 121 -3.70 23.06 -17.29
CA ILE A 121 -2.87 21.86 -17.05
C ILE A 121 -2.84 21.51 -15.56
N LEU A 122 -2.56 22.49 -14.70
CA LEU A 122 -2.49 22.27 -13.25
C LEU A 122 -3.83 21.83 -12.66
N SER A 123 -4.94 22.44 -13.13
CA SER A 123 -6.29 22.07 -12.72
C SER A 123 -6.58 20.60 -13.05
N TRP A 124 -6.30 20.19 -14.29
CA TRP A 124 -6.53 18.83 -14.74
C TRP A 124 -5.62 17.82 -14.02
N GLU A 125 -4.34 18.16 -13.82
CA GLU A 125 -3.42 17.32 -13.05
C GLU A 125 -3.92 17.10 -11.62
N GLY A 126 -4.33 18.17 -10.94
CA GLY A 126 -4.89 18.11 -9.59
C GLY A 126 -6.14 17.22 -9.51
N GLU A 127 -7.06 17.39 -10.45
CA GLU A 127 -8.26 16.57 -10.56
C GLU A 127 -7.92 15.08 -10.74
N LYS A 128 -6.99 14.75 -11.65
CA LYS A 128 -6.59 13.36 -11.89
C LYS A 128 -5.86 12.74 -10.69
N ARG A 129 -5.04 13.51 -9.98
CA ARG A 129 -4.41 13.07 -8.74
C ARG A 129 -5.44 12.77 -7.65
N ILE A 130 -6.45 13.63 -7.48
CA ILE A 130 -7.54 13.39 -6.53
C ILE A 130 -8.35 12.16 -6.93
N GLN A 131 -8.68 12.02 -8.22
CA GLN A 131 -9.43 10.88 -8.74
C GLN A 131 -8.70 9.55 -8.47
N ALA A 132 -7.39 9.49 -8.69
CA ALA A 132 -6.57 8.31 -8.40
C ALA A 132 -6.54 8.00 -6.90
N LYS A 133 -6.38 9.01 -6.04
CA LYS A 133 -6.45 8.83 -4.57
C LYS A 133 -7.78 8.26 -4.11
N ILE A 134 -8.89 8.79 -4.62
CA ILE A 134 -10.24 8.30 -4.29
C ILE A 134 -10.42 6.84 -4.72
N GLN A 135 -9.95 6.48 -5.92
CA GLN A 135 -10.03 5.09 -6.38
C GLN A 135 -9.24 4.13 -5.49
N MET A 136 -8.02 4.51 -5.13
CA MET A 136 -7.16 3.73 -4.24
C MET A 136 -7.79 3.55 -2.86
N GLU A 137 -8.32 4.62 -2.27
CA GLU A 137 -8.99 4.57 -0.95
C GLU A 137 -10.25 3.70 -0.97
N ARG A 138 -11.06 3.78 -2.04
CA ARG A 138 -12.23 2.91 -2.22
C ARG A 138 -11.83 1.44 -2.25
N LYS A 139 -10.78 1.10 -3.00
CA LYS A 139 -10.34 -0.29 -3.10
C LYS A 139 -9.77 -0.80 -1.79
N LYS A 140 -9.02 0.05 -1.07
CA LYS A 140 -8.52 -0.25 0.27
C LYS A 140 -9.67 -0.54 1.24
N ASN A 141 -10.68 0.33 1.29
CA ASN A 141 -11.84 0.16 2.16
C ASN A 141 -12.63 -1.12 1.83
N GLU A 142 -12.75 -1.49 0.56
CA GLU A 142 -13.37 -2.76 0.17
C GLU A 142 -12.58 -3.97 0.73
N MET A 143 -11.26 -3.95 0.60
CA MET A 143 -10.41 -5.02 1.13
C MET A 143 -10.45 -5.08 2.66
N ASP A 144 -10.47 -3.94 3.34
CA ASP A 144 -10.57 -3.87 4.78
C ASP A 144 -11.94 -4.36 5.28
N HIS A 145 -13.02 -4.00 4.58
CA HIS A 145 -14.35 -4.54 4.88
C HIS A 145 -14.42 -6.07 4.68
N GLN A 146 -13.78 -6.61 3.64
CA GLN A 146 -13.67 -8.06 3.46
C GLN A 146 -12.91 -8.73 4.60
N ARG A 147 -11.79 -8.13 5.06
CA ARG A 147 -11.02 -8.63 6.21
C ARG A 147 -11.85 -8.62 7.48
N GLU A 148 -12.58 -7.55 7.74
CA GLU A 148 -13.47 -7.42 8.89
C GLU A 148 -14.56 -8.49 8.88
N ASN A 149 -15.22 -8.72 7.74
CA ASN A 149 -16.25 -9.74 7.61
C ASN A 149 -15.73 -11.15 7.91
N VAL A 150 -14.50 -11.47 7.45
CA VAL A 150 -13.86 -12.76 7.74
C VAL A 150 -13.54 -12.88 9.24
N ILE A 151 -12.96 -11.85 9.83
CA ILE A 151 -12.65 -11.83 11.27
C ILE A 151 -13.92 -11.99 12.10
N GLU A 152 -14.99 -11.27 11.74
CA GLU A 152 -16.27 -11.33 12.44
C GLU A 152 -16.92 -12.71 12.32
N HIS A 153 -16.85 -13.34 11.13
CA HIS A 153 -17.33 -14.71 10.93
C HIS A 153 -16.69 -15.68 11.92
N TYR A 154 -15.36 -15.63 12.07
CA TYR A 154 -14.65 -16.52 12.99
C TYR A 154 -14.91 -16.16 14.46
N LYS A 155 -15.02 -14.86 14.81
CA LYS A 155 -15.43 -14.44 16.16
C LYS A 155 -16.78 -15.01 16.53
N ARG A 156 -17.77 -14.94 15.63
CA ARG A 156 -19.10 -15.55 15.83
C ARG A 156 -19.02 -17.07 15.98
N LYS A 157 -18.18 -17.74 15.18
CA LYS A 157 -17.98 -19.19 15.27
C LYS A 157 -17.39 -19.61 16.61
N ILE A 158 -16.36 -18.91 17.09
CA ILE A 158 -15.72 -19.16 18.38
C ILE A 158 -16.73 -18.94 19.52
N ALA A 159 -17.44 -17.82 19.53
CA ALA A 159 -18.45 -17.55 20.55
C ALA A 159 -19.54 -18.64 20.63
N ARG A 160 -19.96 -19.18 19.48
CA ARG A 160 -20.91 -20.31 19.44
C ARG A 160 -20.33 -21.58 20.05
N LEU A 161 -19.06 -21.90 19.75
CA LEU A 161 -18.39 -23.05 20.34
C LEU A 161 -18.27 -22.91 21.86
N ASP A 162 -17.90 -21.71 22.33
CA ASP A 162 -17.81 -21.42 23.77
C ASP A 162 -19.16 -21.58 24.47
N MET A 163 -20.24 -21.06 23.89
CA MET A 163 -21.59 -21.24 24.45
C MET A 163 -22.00 -22.72 24.54
N ILE A 164 -21.69 -23.52 23.52
CA ILE A 164 -21.98 -24.95 23.53
C ILE A 164 -21.17 -25.65 24.61
N GLY A 165 -19.87 -25.34 24.71
CA GLY A 165 -18.97 -25.89 25.73
C GLY A 165 -19.42 -25.55 27.14
N GLN A 166 -19.73 -24.28 27.41
CA GLN A 166 -20.24 -23.82 28.70
C GLN A 166 -21.55 -24.50 29.09
N ARG A 167 -22.47 -24.69 28.13
CA ARG A 167 -23.72 -25.43 28.37
C ARG A 167 -23.45 -26.89 28.74
N ALA A 168 -22.56 -27.56 28.02
CA ALA A 168 -22.22 -28.96 28.28
C ALA A 168 -21.56 -29.14 29.65
N ILE A 169 -20.64 -28.25 30.02
CA ILE A 169 -20.00 -28.24 31.35
C ILE A 169 -21.04 -28.06 32.45
N LYS A 170 -21.96 -27.11 32.30
CA LYS A 170 -23.02 -26.86 33.28
C LYS A 170 -23.92 -28.08 33.48
N GLU A 171 -24.38 -28.70 32.39
CA GLU A 171 -25.19 -29.92 32.44
C GLU A 171 -24.44 -31.06 33.16
N LEU A 172 -23.15 -31.22 32.86
CA LEU A 172 -22.31 -32.23 33.51
C LEU A 172 -22.16 -31.97 35.02
N GLU A 173 -21.97 -30.71 35.43
CA GLU A 173 -21.91 -30.32 36.84
C GLU A 173 -23.22 -30.53 37.59
N ASP A 174 -24.36 -30.26 36.95
CA ASP A 174 -25.69 -30.53 37.50
C ASP A 174 -25.90 -32.04 37.70
N GLN A 175 -25.49 -32.87 36.73
CA GLN A 175 -25.51 -34.32 36.85
C GLN A 175 -24.61 -34.83 37.99
N ARG A 176 -23.38 -34.32 38.09
CA ARG A 176 -22.46 -34.64 39.19
C ARG A 176 -23.11 -34.31 40.54
N ARG A 177 -23.62 -33.09 40.72
CA ARG A 177 -24.30 -32.64 41.95
C ARG A 177 -25.48 -33.54 42.31
N LYS A 178 -26.30 -33.94 41.32
CA LYS A 178 -27.44 -34.85 41.54
C LYS A 178 -27.01 -36.22 42.04
N GLN A 179 -25.92 -36.78 41.49
CA GLN A 179 -25.38 -38.07 41.96
C GLN A 179 -24.77 -37.95 43.36
N GLU A 180 -23.99 -36.90 43.60
CA GLU A 180 -23.42 -36.62 44.93
C GLU A 180 -24.51 -36.47 46.00
N LEU A 181 -25.63 -35.79 45.69
CA LEU A 181 -26.77 -35.66 46.59
C LEU A 181 -27.38 -37.03 46.94
N LYS A 182 -27.60 -37.90 45.95
CA LYS A 182 -28.10 -39.28 46.20
C LYS A 182 -27.17 -40.07 47.12
N VAL A 183 -25.86 -39.93 46.95
CA VAL A 183 -24.86 -40.58 47.81
C VAL A 183 -24.90 -40.02 49.22
N LYS A 184 -24.95 -38.69 49.37
CA LYS A 184 -25.07 -38.01 50.66
C LYS A 184 -26.34 -38.40 51.41
N GLU A 185 -27.48 -38.50 50.72
CA GLU A 185 -28.74 -38.98 51.30
C GLU A 185 -28.63 -40.42 51.82
N LYS A 186 -28.04 -41.33 51.03
CA LYS A 186 -27.79 -42.71 51.47
C LYS A 186 -26.88 -42.75 52.69
N ALA A 187 -25.78 -41.99 52.69
CA ALA A 187 -24.87 -41.90 53.82
C ALA A 187 -25.58 -41.37 55.07
N ASN A 188 -26.44 -40.36 54.93
CA ASN A 188 -27.23 -39.83 56.04
C ASN A 188 -28.24 -40.85 56.59
N LYS A 189 -28.85 -41.68 55.74
CA LYS A 189 -29.71 -42.79 56.19
C LYS A 189 -28.91 -43.79 57.04
N ILE A 190 -27.72 -44.18 56.58
CA ILE A 190 -26.83 -45.10 57.32
C ILE A 190 -26.43 -44.50 58.67
N LYS A 191 -26.05 -43.22 58.72
CA LYS A 191 -25.71 -42.54 59.99
C LYS A 191 -26.88 -42.56 60.99
N LYS A 192 -28.12 -42.45 60.51
CA LYS A 192 -29.33 -42.46 61.35
C LYS A 192 -29.74 -43.86 61.83
N THR A 193 -29.64 -44.88 60.98
CA THR A 193 -30.16 -46.23 61.27
C THR A 193 -29.09 -47.26 61.64
N GLY A 194 -27.81 -46.96 61.38
CA GLY A 194 -26.68 -47.88 61.56
C GLY A 194 -26.62 -49.04 60.56
N ARG A 195 -27.53 -49.12 59.58
CA ARG A 195 -27.63 -50.26 58.64
C ARG A 195 -27.24 -49.86 57.22
N VAL A 196 -26.33 -50.63 56.61
CA VAL A 196 -25.87 -50.41 55.22
C VAL A 196 -26.84 -51.08 54.24
N PRO A 197 -27.26 -50.42 53.14
CA PRO A 197 -28.11 -51.02 52.13
C PRO A 197 -27.42 -52.22 51.45
N VAL A 198 -28.06 -53.38 51.44
CA VAL A 198 -27.52 -54.60 50.84
C VAL A 198 -28.05 -54.74 49.40
N THR A 199 -27.19 -54.67 48.38
CA THR A 199 -27.56 -54.99 46.99
C THR A 199 -27.16 -56.43 46.68
N CYS A 200 -28.14 -57.32 46.47
CA CYS A 200 -27.91 -58.72 46.14
C CYS A 200 -27.45 -58.87 44.67
N PHE A 201 -26.25 -59.41 44.44
CA PHE A 201 -25.67 -59.67 43.11
C PHE A 201 -25.83 -61.15 42.71
N CYS A 202 -27.07 -61.60 42.50
CA CYS A 202 -27.29 -62.95 41.97
C CYS A 202 -27.08 -62.95 40.44
N PHE A 203 -25.88 -63.30 39.97
CA PHE A 203 -25.67 -63.75 38.59
C PHE A 203 -26.38 -65.10 38.43
N LYS A 204 -27.41 -65.17 37.57
CA LYS A 204 -27.98 -66.46 37.16
C LYS A 204 -27.03 -67.08 36.14
N SER A 205 -26.15 -67.95 36.62
CA SER A 205 -25.39 -68.88 35.80
C SER A 205 -26.29 -70.05 35.38
N LEU A 206 -26.28 -70.32 34.07
CA LEU A 206 -26.86 -71.46 33.34
C LEU A 206 -28.39 -71.52 33.21
#